data_AF-A0A0B7NH24-F1
#
_entry.id   AF-A0A0B7NH24-F1
#
_cell.length_a   1.000
_cell.length_b   1.000
_cell.length_c   1.000
_cell.angle_alpha   90.00
_cell.angle_beta   90.00
_cell.angle_gamma   90.00
#
_symmetry.space_group_name_H-M   'P 1'
#
loop_
_entity.id
_entity.type
_entity.pdbx_description
1 polymer ?
#
loop_
_entity_poly.entity_id
_entity_poly.type
_entity_poly.pdbx_seq_one_letter_code
_entity_poly.pdbx_strand_id
1 'polypeptide(L)'
;MCLTLVKHIWIQQCATIPPQAKIVDADRVLLEQPFTVLDLLQGTERTSLSSGPGVDGIPYAMYKIMLQHSATAKLALTVFNDALLSGDLTDLRNWRPLSMICCDAKIFTQLLNHRLMPFMNHLISKQQAGFIVDNGMILHATKLYAERRSSSCIALLLDKEKAYDRIHLDYPYALLFTRLTYPLLSLTAY
;
A
#
# COMPACT_ATOMS: atom_id res chain seq x y z
N MET A 1 -20.39 18.52 -17.77
CA MET A 1 -21.13 18.46 -16.48
C MET A 1 -20.59 17.42 -15.49
N CYS A 2 -19.96 16.32 -15.95
CA CYS A 2 -19.49 15.24 -15.06
C CYS A 2 -18.20 15.52 -14.27
N LEU A 3 -17.23 16.27 -14.83
CA LEU A 3 -15.93 16.52 -14.17
C LEU A 3 -16.03 17.42 -12.92
N THR A 4 -16.96 18.38 -12.93
CA THR A 4 -17.15 19.33 -11.82
C THR A 4 -17.75 18.64 -10.59
N LEU A 5 -18.71 17.73 -10.81
CA LEU A 5 -19.35 16.96 -9.74
C LEU A 5 -18.37 15.96 -9.11
N VAL A 6 -17.56 15.31 -9.95
CA VAL A 6 -16.49 14.40 -9.53
C VAL A 6 -15.44 15.15 -8.70
N LYS A 7 -14.94 16.31 -9.16
CA LYS A 7 -14.04 17.17 -8.36
C LYS A 7 -14.64 17.59 -7.01
N HIS A 8 -15.93 17.95 -6.98
CA HIS A 8 -16.61 18.33 -5.75
C HIS A 8 -16.71 17.19 -4.74
N ILE A 9 -17.03 15.98 -5.21
CA ILE A 9 -17.09 14.78 -4.37
C ILE A 9 -15.70 14.45 -3.80
N TRP A 10 -14.64 14.61 -4.59
CA TRP A 10 -13.27 14.34 -4.13
C TRP A 10 -12.77 15.35 -3.09
N ILE A 11 -13.01 16.64 -3.30
CA ILE A 11 -12.65 17.68 -2.33
C ILE A 11 -13.37 17.40 -1.00
N GLN A 12 -14.63 16.98 -1.05
CA GLN A 12 -15.38 16.59 0.14
C GLN A 12 -14.81 15.34 0.82
N GLN A 13 -14.39 14.33 0.05
CA GLN A 13 -13.74 13.14 0.62
C GLN A 13 -12.39 13.46 1.26
N CYS A 14 -11.54 14.28 0.63
CA CYS A 14 -10.29 14.74 1.23
C CYS A 14 -10.54 15.53 2.54
N ALA A 15 -11.63 16.32 2.60
CA ALA A 15 -12.01 17.07 3.79
C ALA A 15 -12.52 16.19 4.95
N THR A 16 -12.96 14.96 4.67
CA THR A 16 -13.40 14.00 5.72
C THR A 16 -12.25 13.26 6.41
N ILE A 17 -11.01 13.43 5.92
CA ILE A 17 -9.84 12.77 6.52
C ILE A 17 -9.50 13.48 7.85
N PRO A 18 -9.50 12.77 9.00
CA PRO A 18 -9.28 13.40 10.30
C PRO A 18 -7.91 14.10 10.39
N PRO A 19 -7.81 15.31 10.99
CA PRO A 19 -6.55 16.02 11.17
C PRO A 19 -5.46 15.19 11.87
N GLN A 20 -5.86 14.38 12.84
CA GLN A 20 -5.00 13.47 13.62
C GLN A 20 -4.52 12.23 12.84
N ALA A 21 -5.08 11.96 11.65
CA ALA A 21 -4.69 10.83 10.83
C ALA A 21 -3.42 11.17 10.02
N LYS A 22 -2.31 11.46 10.71
CA LYS A 22 -1.01 11.76 10.12
C LYS A 22 0.08 10.97 10.85
N ILE A 23 1.08 10.47 10.12
CA ILE A 23 2.28 9.88 10.73
C ILE A 23 3.07 11.00 11.42
N VAL A 24 3.44 10.77 12.69
CA VAL A 24 4.19 11.75 13.49
C VAL A 24 5.65 11.76 13.03
N ASP A 25 6.29 12.92 13.04
CA ASP A 25 7.68 13.07 12.53
C ASP A 25 8.70 12.17 13.25
N ALA A 26 8.44 11.77 14.51
CA ALA A 26 9.29 10.83 15.25
C ALA A 26 9.30 9.41 14.64
N ASP A 27 8.18 9.00 14.04
CA ASP A 27 8.00 7.68 13.43
C ASP A 27 8.58 7.61 12.01
N ARG A 28 8.83 8.78 11.41
CA ARG A 28 9.39 8.94 10.07
C ARG A 28 10.78 8.34 9.94
N VAL A 29 11.58 8.44 11.00
CA VAL A 29 12.92 7.85 11.07
C VAL A 29 12.86 6.35 10.82
N LEU A 30 11.79 5.66 11.25
CA LEU A 30 11.64 4.22 11.04
C LEU A 30 11.28 3.88 9.57
N LEU A 31 10.51 4.74 8.90
CA LEU A 31 10.10 4.53 7.51
C LEU A 31 11.28 4.73 6.53
N GLU A 32 12.13 5.71 6.80
CA GLU A 32 13.26 6.12 5.94
C GLU A 32 14.57 5.36 6.22
N GLN A 33 14.59 4.48 7.23
CA GLN A 33 15.78 3.69 7.54
C GLN A 33 16.26 2.87 6.33
N PRO A 34 17.55 2.81 6.03
CA PRO A 34 18.04 1.99 4.92
C PRO A 34 17.71 0.51 5.19
N PHE A 35 17.28 -0.20 4.15
CA PHE A 35 17.13 -1.64 4.15
C PHE A 35 18.48 -2.34 4.35
N THR A 36 18.43 -3.47 5.04
CA THR A 36 19.55 -4.39 5.27
C THR A 36 19.39 -5.63 4.40
N VAL A 37 20.45 -6.44 4.28
CA VAL A 37 20.37 -7.72 3.55
C VAL A 37 19.34 -8.64 4.18
N LEU A 38 19.20 -8.60 5.51
CA LEU A 38 18.20 -9.38 6.24
C LEU A 38 16.78 -8.99 5.86
N ASP A 39 16.50 -7.69 5.71
CA ASP A 39 15.21 -7.20 5.24
C ASP A 39 14.89 -7.77 3.85
N LEU A 40 15.85 -7.66 2.92
CA LEU A 40 15.68 -8.18 1.56
C LEU A 40 15.44 -9.69 1.56
N LEU A 41 16.21 -10.45 2.34
CA LEU A 41 16.04 -11.90 2.48
C LEU A 41 14.66 -12.26 3.03
N GLN A 42 14.19 -11.59 4.08
CA GLN A 42 12.84 -11.81 4.62
C GLN A 42 11.75 -11.49 3.58
N GLY A 43 11.96 -10.47 2.74
CA GLY A 43 11.07 -10.15 1.63
C GLY A 43 10.98 -11.25 0.58
N THR A 44 12.01 -12.08 0.42
CA THR A 44 11.96 -13.24 -0.49
C THR A 44 11.16 -14.42 0.04
N GLU A 45 10.97 -14.54 1.36
CA GLU A 45 10.36 -15.72 1.99
C GLU A 45 8.84 -15.71 2.00
N ARG A 46 8.25 -14.51 2.00
CA ARG A 46 6.81 -14.32 2.20
C ARG A 46 5.99 -14.36 0.92
N THR A 47 6.62 -14.45 -0.25
CA THR A 47 5.86 -14.58 -1.50
C THR A 47 5.62 -16.05 -1.80
N SER A 48 4.38 -16.41 -2.16
CA SER A 48 4.04 -17.78 -2.51
C SER A 48 5.03 -18.31 -3.56
N LEU A 49 5.62 -19.48 -3.30
CA LEU A 49 6.54 -20.18 -4.21
C LEU A 49 5.93 -20.43 -5.61
N SER A 50 4.61 -20.29 -5.75
CA SER A 50 3.82 -20.43 -6.98
C SER A 50 3.62 -19.13 -7.75
N SER A 51 4.07 -17.98 -7.25
CA SER A 51 3.96 -16.72 -7.97
C SER A 51 4.93 -16.72 -9.15
N GLY A 52 4.36 -16.58 -10.36
CA GLY A 52 5.14 -16.51 -11.59
C GLY A 52 6.11 -15.32 -11.57
N PRO A 53 7.30 -15.46 -12.17
CA PRO A 53 8.26 -14.37 -12.27
C PRO A 53 7.67 -13.19 -13.05
N GLY A 54 8.29 -12.01 -12.91
CA GLY A 54 7.93 -10.84 -13.70
C GLY A 54 8.28 -11.00 -15.17
N VAL A 55 8.19 -9.88 -15.91
CA VAL A 55 8.59 -9.82 -17.33
C VAL A 55 10.07 -10.14 -17.56
N ASP A 56 10.89 -10.05 -16.50
CA ASP A 56 12.30 -10.40 -16.48
C ASP A 56 12.57 -11.92 -16.36
N GLY A 57 11.54 -12.71 -16.01
CA GLY A 57 11.69 -14.15 -15.81
C GLY A 57 12.46 -14.53 -14.53
N ILE A 58 12.75 -13.59 -13.61
CA ILE A 58 13.56 -13.85 -12.42
C ILE A 58 12.65 -14.18 -11.22
N PRO A 59 12.65 -15.43 -10.70
CA PRO A 59 11.81 -15.82 -9.57
C PRO A 59 12.44 -15.44 -8.22
N TYR A 60 11.62 -15.42 -7.15
CA TYR A 60 12.07 -15.18 -5.77
C TYR A 60 13.22 -16.08 -5.30
N ALA A 61 13.22 -17.35 -5.73
CA ALA A 61 14.29 -18.29 -5.41
C ALA A 61 15.66 -17.81 -5.93
N MET A 62 15.68 -17.16 -7.10
CA MET A 62 16.91 -16.59 -7.66
C MET A 62 17.37 -15.40 -6.83
N TYR A 63 16.46 -14.49 -6.44
CA TYR A 63 16.79 -13.38 -5.53
C TYR A 63 17.37 -13.89 -4.21
N LYS A 64 16.82 -14.97 -3.63
CA LYS A 64 17.35 -15.55 -2.39
C LYS A 64 18.80 -16.01 -2.53
N ILE A 65 19.16 -16.64 -3.65
CA ILE A 65 20.54 -17.08 -3.94
C ILE A 65 21.44 -15.85 -4.20
N MET A 66 20.98 -14.90 -5.01
CA MET A 66 21.74 -13.69 -5.32
C MET A 66 22.05 -12.86 -4.08
N LEU A 67 21.12 -12.76 -3.12
CA LEU A 67 21.31 -12.00 -1.88
C LEU A 67 22.27 -12.69 -0.89
N GLN A 68 22.55 -13.99 -1.07
CA GLN A 68 23.58 -14.69 -0.28
C GLN A 68 25.00 -14.38 -0.77
N HIS A 69 25.15 -13.97 -2.03
CA HIS A 69 26.45 -13.60 -2.59
C HIS A 69 26.75 -12.11 -2.35
N SER A 70 27.94 -11.80 -1.85
CA SER A 70 28.28 -10.48 -1.30
C SER A 70 28.21 -9.34 -2.32
N ALA A 71 28.65 -9.56 -3.56
CA ALA A 71 28.65 -8.52 -4.59
C ALA A 71 27.23 -8.15 -5.05
N THR A 72 26.39 -9.17 -5.24
CA THR A 72 24.99 -9.04 -5.67
C THR A 72 24.12 -8.50 -4.53
N ALA A 73 24.38 -8.89 -3.28
CA ALA A 73 23.76 -8.30 -2.11
C ALA A 73 24.08 -6.80 -1.97
N LYS A 74 25.35 -6.42 -2.16
CA LYS A 74 25.76 -5.00 -2.13
C LYS A 74 25.08 -4.18 -3.22
N LEU A 75 24.99 -4.73 -4.44
CA LEU A 75 24.29 -4.08 -5.54
C LEU A 75 22.79 -3.92 -5.23
N ALA A 76 22.13 -4.99 -4.78
CA ALA A 76 20.72 -4.96 -4.41
C ALA A 76 20.43 -3.94 -3.31
N LEU A 77 21.27 -3.89 -2.27
CA LEU A 77 21.17 -2.87 -1.22
C LEU A 77 21.28 -1.46 -1.78
N THR A 78 22.19 -1.23 -2.72
CA THR A 78 22.38 0.09 -3.32
C THR A 78 21.11 0.48 -4.09
N VAL A 79 20.58 -0.41 -4.92
CA VAL A 79 19.38 -0.15 -5.72
C VAL A 79 18.14 0.06 -4.86
N PHE A 80 17.91 -0.80 -3.86
CA PHE A 80 16.72 -0.71 -3.00
C PHE A 80 16.74 0.55 -2.12
N ASN A 81 17.91 0.91 -1.60
CA ASN A 81 18.04 2.11 -0.77
C ASN A 81 18.03 3.39 -1.60
N ASP A 82 18.59 3.36 -2.83
CA ASP A 82 18.44 4.47 -3.76
C ASP A 82 16.96 4.68 -4.09
N ALA A 83 16.23 3.62 -4.48
CA ALA A 83 14.80 3.68 -4.77
C ALA A 83 13.94 4.15 -3.57
N LEU A 84 14.37 3.87 -2.33
CA LEU A 84 13.71 4.37 -1.12
C LEU A 84 13.82 5.90 -1.00
N LEU A 85 14.92 6.49 -1.47
CA LEU A 85 15.25 7.91 -1.32
C LEU A 85 14.96 8.74 -2.58
N SER A 86 14.96 8.13 -3.76
CA SER A 86 14.91 8.80 -5.07
C SER A 86 13.53 8.73 -5.77
N GLY A 87 12.52 8.16 -5.11
CA GLY A 87 11.18 7.99 -5.69
C GLY A 87 10.39 9.29 -5.80
N ASP A 88 10.32 9.88 -7.00
CA ASP A 88 9.34 10.93 -7.30
C ASP A 88 7.94 10.31 -7.44
N LEU A 89 7.11 10.50 -6.42
CA LEU A 89 5.73 10.04 -6.42
C LEU A 89 4.87 10.84 -7.40
N THR A 90 5.24 12.08 -7.73
CA THR A 90 4.41 12.97 -8.57
C THR A 90 4.38 12.56 -10.04
N ASP A 91 5.33 11.74 -10.49
CA ASP A 91 5.35 11.23 -11.85
C ASP A 91 4.45 9.99 -12.01
N LEU A 92 3.30 10.21 -12.64
CA LEU A 92 2.32 9.18 -13.02
C LEU A 92 2.93 8.05 -13.87
N ARG A 93 4.04 8.28 -14.57
CA ARG A 93 4.74 7.25 -15.37
C ARG A 93 5.42 6.20 -14.50
N ASN A 94 5.67 6.50 -13.22
CA ASN A 94 6.26 5.55 -12.27
C ASN A 94 5.24 4.50 -11.78
N TRP A 95 3.94 4.70 -12.03
CA TRP A 95 2.88 3.77 -11.64
C TRP A 95 2.72 2.68 -12.69
N ARG A 96 3.13 1.45 -12.34
CA ARG A 96 2.93 0.28 -13.20
C ARG A 96 1.72 -0.56 -12.74
N PRO A 97 0.90 -1.09 -13.66
CA PRO A 97 -0.13 -2.07 -13.33
C PRO A 97 0.43 -3.27 -12.57
N LEU A 98 -0.30 -3.74 -11.54
CA LEU A 98 0.09 -4.84 -10.65
C LEU A 98 0.46 -6.14 -11.40
N SER A 99 -0.10 -6.37 -12.59
CA SER A 99 0.12 -7.57 -13.41
C SER A 99 1.50 -7.65 -14.09
N MET A 100 2.33 -6.60 -14.05
CA MET A 100 3.64 -6.55 -14.72
C MET A 100 4.81 -6.29 -13.78
N ILE A 101 4.59 -6.32 -12.46
CA ILE A 101 5.62 -5.97 -11.48
C ILE A 101 6.61 -7.14 -11.31
N CYS A 102 7.89 -6.85 -11.52
CA CYS A 102 9.00 -7.77 -11.27
C CYS A 102 9.11 -8.15 -9.79
N CYS A 103 9.78 -9.28 -9.51
CA CYS A 103 9.87 -9.81 -8.15
C CYS A 103 10.59 -8.85 -7.19
N ASP A 104 11.60 -8.10 -7.66
CA ASP A 104 12.26 -7.04 -6.89
C ASP A 104 11.29 -5.94 -6.42
N ALA A 105 10.46 -5.41 -7.30
CA ALA A 105 9.49 -4.37 -6.97
C ALA A 105 8.38 -4.90 -6.05
N LYS A 106 8.03 -6.19 -6.15
CA LYS A 106 7.16 -6.86 -5.17
C LYS A 106 7.83 -6.98 -3.79
N ILE A 107 9.11 -7.35 -3.73
CA ILE A 107 9.88 -7.35 -2.48
C ILE A 107 9.92 -5.94 -1.88
N PHE A 108 10.22 -4.92 -2.71
CA PHE A 108 10.30 -3.53 -2.28
C PHE A 108 8.97 -3.02 -1.71
N THR A 109 7.86 -3.20 -2.44
CA THR A 109 6.52 -2.79 -1.98
C THR A 109 6.09 -3.53 -0.71
N GLN A 110 6.47 -4.80 -0.56
CA GLN A 110 6.22 -5.55 0.66
C GLN A 110 7.00 -4.99 1.86
N LEU A 111 8.27 -4.62 1.68
CA LEU A 111 9.09 -4.04 2.74
C LEU A 111 8.53 -2.69 3.19
N LEU A 112 8.10 -1.85 2.25
CA LEU A 112 7.41 -0.61 2.56
C LEU A 112 6.10 -0.86 3.32
N ASN A 113 5.29 -1.81 2.84
CA ASN A 113 4.04 -2.18 3.52
C ASN A 113 4.31 -2.64 4.96
N HIS A 114 5.32 -3.49 5.19
CA HIS A 114 5.67 -3.94 6.53
C HIS A 114 6.01 -2.79 7.47
N ARG A 115 6.71 -1.77 6.98
CA ARG A 115 7.03 -0.56 7.75
C ARG A 115 5.82 0.34 7.97
N LEU A 116 4.91 0.42 7.01
CA LEU A 116 3.68 1.23 7.09
C LEU A 116 2.61 0.62 8.00
N MET A 117 2.45 -0.70 8.00
CA MET A 117 1.34 -1.40 8.64
C MET A 117 1.12 -1.04 10.13
N PRO A 118 2.15 -0.93 10.98
CA PRO A 118 1.97 -0.49 12.36
C PRO A 118 1.26 0.87 12.48
N PHE A 119 1.55 1.79 11.57
CA PHE A 119 0.93 3.12 11.54
C PHE A 119 -0.48 3.09 10.95
N MET A 120 -0.71 2.24 9.94
CA MET A 120 -2.02 2.11 9.30
C MET A 120 -3.12 1.67 10.28
N ASN A 121 -2.79 0.90 11.33
CA ASN A 121 -3.75 0.49 12.36
C ASN A 121 -4.35 1.65 13.15
N HIS A 122 -3.68 2.82 13.18
CA HIS A 122 -4.19 4.03 13.84
C HIS A 122 -4.94 4.96 12.87
N LEU A 123 -4.64 4.86 11.57
CA LEU A 123 -5.22 5.69 10.51
C LEU A 123 -6.50 5.08 9.93
N ILE A 124 -6.60 3.74 9.92
CA ILE A 124 -7.73 3.00 9.40
C ILE A 124 -8.74 2.77 10.53
N SER A 125 -10.03 2.97 10.22
CA SER A 125 -11.13 2.66 11.14
C SER A 125 -11.08 1.18 11.54
N LYS A 126 -11.28 0.89 12.84
CA LYS A 126 -11.35 -0.48 13.38
C LYS A 126 -12.44 -1.34 12.72
N GLN A 127 -13.40 -0.71 12.05
CA GLN A 127 -14.51 -1.33 11.34
C GLN A 127 -14.18 -1.64 9.87
N GLN A 128 -13.04 -1.20 9.34
CA GLN A 128 -12.61 -1.52 7.98
C GLN A 128 -12.06 -2.94 7.94
N ALA A 129 -12.84 -3.85 7.36
CA ALA A 129 -12.50 -5.27 7.28
C ALA A 129 -11.99 -5.70 5.88
N GLY A 130 -11.84 -4.77 4.93
CA GLY A 130 -11.28 -5.07 3.61
C GLY A 130 -9.87 -5.67 3.72
N PHE A 131 -9.66 -6.83 3.10
CA PHE A 131 -8.41 -7.62 3.19
C PHE A 131 -8.08 -8.19 4.58
N ILE A 132 -8.99 -8.06 5.55
CA ILE A 132 -8.95 -8.77 6.83
C ILE A 132 -9.74 -10.08 6.66
N VAL A 133 -9.20 -11.17 7.17
CA VAL A 133 -9.74 -12.53 7.01
C VAL A 133 -11.14 -12.61 7.65
N ASP A 134 -12.07 -13.20 6.90
CA ASP A 134 -13.39 -13.71 7.34
C ASP A 134 -14.61 -12.76 7.41
N ASN A 135 -14.79 -11.89 6.41
CA ASN A 135 -15.95 -10.98 6.34
C ASN A 135 -17.29 -11.68 6.06
N GLY A 136 -17.29 -12.83 5.39
CA GLY A 136 -18.51 -13.53 4.99
C GLY A 136 -19.27 -14.12 6.17
N MET A 137 -18.55 -14.68 7.14
CA MET A 137 -19.14 -15.30 8.33
C MET A 137 -19.77 -14.28 9.27
N ILE A 138 -19.14 -13.11 9.44
CA ILE A 138 -19.67 -12.02 10.26
C ILE A 138 -20.98 -11.51 9.67
N LEU A 139 -21.02 -11.24 8.35
CA LEU A 139 -22.24 -10.78 7.68
C LEU A 139 -23.39 -11.79 7.83
N HIS A 140 -23.09 -13.08 7.68
CA HIS A 140 -24.08 -14.14 7.82
C HIS A 140 -24.62 -14.24 9.26
N ALA A 141 -23.74 -14.17 10.26
CA ALA A 141 -24.12 -14.19 11.67
C ALA A 141 -24.97 -12.97 12.06
N THR A 142 -24.59 -11.77 11.59
CA THR A 142 -25.36 -10.54 11.83
C THR A 142 -26.75 -10.63 11.22
N LYS A 143 -26.89 -11.20 10.02
CA LYS A 143 -28.20 -11.42 9.38
C LYS A 143 -29.10 -12.34 10.22
N LEU A 144 -28.59 -13.51 10.62
CA LEU A 144 -29.35 -14.46 11.45
C LEU A 144 -29.79 -13.85 12.79
N TYR A 145 -28.94 -13.05 13.40
CA TYR A 145 -29.26 -12.35 14.65
C TYR A 145 -30.38 -11.33 14.48
N ALA A 146 -30.36 -10.56 13.38
CA ALA A 146 -31.38 -9.55 13.09
C ALA A 146 -32.75 -10.18 12.79
N GLU A 147 -32.77 -11.29 12.04
CA GLU A 147 -33.98 -12.07 11.76
C GLU A 147 -34.63 -12.61 13.03
N ARG A 148 -33.83 -13.19 13.95
CA ARG A 148 -34.33 -13.69 15.24
C ARG A 148 -34.89 -12.61 16.15
N ARG A 149 -34.40 -11.37 16.04
CA ARG A 149 -34.88 -10.24 16.84
C ARG A 149 -36.01 -9.45 16.18
N SER A 150 -36.48 -9.83 14.99
CA SER A 150 -37.44 -9.03 14.21
C SER A 150 -37.02 -7.56 14.10
N SER A 151 -35.71 -7.35 13.90
CA SER A 151 -35.13 -6.01 13.88
C SER A 151 -35.53 -5.26 12.61
N SER A 152 -35.83 -3.96 12.74
CA SER A 152 -36.10 -3.06 11.60
C SER A 152 -34.82 -2.51 10.94
N CYS A 153 -33.64 -2.98 11.35
CA CYS A 153 -32.36 -2.54 10.80
C CYS A 153 -32.20 -2.93 9.33
N ILE A 154 -31.64 -2.01 8.54
CA ILE A 154 -31.35 -2.21 7.11
C ILE A 154 -29.86 -2.49 6.95
N ALA A 155 -29.52 -3.61 6.30
CA ALA A 155 -28.16 -3.90 5.88
C ALA A 155 -27.94 -3.40 4.44
N LEU A 156 -26.94 -2.53 4.26
CA LEU A 156 -26.58 -1.97 2.95
C LEU A 156 -25.31 -2.67 2.44
N LEU A 157 -25.43 -3.47 1.39
CA LEU A 157 -24.30 -4.09 0.72
C LEU A 157 -23.90 -3.20 -0.46
N LEU A 158 -22.77 -2.53 -0.34
CA LEU A 158 -22.20 -1.70 -1.40
C LEU A 158 -21.02 -2.42 -2.03
N ASP A 159 -21.16 -2.76 -3.31
CA ASP A 159 -20.04 -3.26 -4.11
C ASP A 159 -19.52 -2.14 -5.04
N LYS A 160 -18.21 -2.06 -5.20
CA LYS A 160 -17.55 -1.08 -6.07
C LYS A 160 -16.88 -1.82 -7.21
N GLU A 161 -17.51 -1.78 -8.38
CA GLU A 161 -16.98 -2.38 -9.60
C GLU A 161 -15.60 -1.79 -9.91
N LYS A 162 -14.57 -2.65 -9.94
CA LYS A 162 -13.19 -2.30 -10.32
C LYS A 162 -12.69 -1.05 -9.59
N ALA A 163 -12.76 -1.07 -8.26
CA ALA A 163 -12.43 0.07 -7.40
C ALA A 163 -11.10 0.74 -7.76
N TYR A 164 -10.05 -0.05 -8.05
CA TYR A 164 -8.73 0.48 -8.43
C TYR A 164 -8.72 1.23 -9.77
N ASP A 165 -9.48 0.75 -10.77
CA ASP A 165 -9.55 1.38 -12.11
C ASP A 165 -10.35 2.68 -12.09
N ARG A 166 -11.20 2.87 -11.07
CA ARG A 166 -12.12 4.01 -10.95
C ARG A 166 -11.65 5.05 -9.92
N ILE A 167 -10.53 4.82 -9.23
CA ILE A 167 -9.96 5.81 -8.30
C ILE A 167 -9.24 6.89 -9.10
N HIS A 168 -9.57 8.15 -8.82
CA HIS A 168 -8.81 9.28 -9.34
C HIS A 168 -7.50 9.42 -8.56
N LEU A 169 -6.38 9.50 -9.27
CA LEU A 169 -5.04 9.44 -8.66
C LEU A 169 -4.73 10.61 -7.70
N ASP A 170 -5.35 11.78 -7.90
CA ASP A 170 -5.24 12.92 -6.98
C ASP A 170 -5.60 12.59 -5.52
N TYR A 171 -6.55 11.66 -5.29
CA TYR A 171 -6.97 11.29 -3.95
C TYR A 171 -5.89 10.52 -3.16
N PRO A 172 -5.35 9.38 -3.65
CA PRO A 172 -4.23 8.72 -3.00
C PRO A 172 -2.98 9.61 -2.94
N TYR A 173 -2.75 10.49 -3.92
CA TYR A 173 -1.66 11.46 -3.85
C TYR A 173 -1.83 12.45 -2.70
N ALA A 174 -3.00 13.07 -2.57
CA ALA A 174 -3.29 13.97 -1.47
C ALA A 174 -3.15 13.25 -0.13
N LEU A 175 -3.62 12.01 -0.01
CA LEU A 175 -3.47 11.20 1.21
C LEU A 175 -2.00 10.89 1.53
N LEU A 176 -1.23 10.40 0.54
CA LEU A 176 0.19 10.08 0.70
C LEU A 176 1.00 11.32 1.10
N PHE A 177 0.77 12.44 0.42
CA PHE A 177 1.51 13.68 0.64
C PHE A 177 1.15 14.37 1.95
N THR A 178 -0.15 14.50 2.26
CA THR A 178 -0.60 15.24 3.44
C THR A 178 -0.53 14.41 4.73
N ARG A 179 -0.68 13.08 4.65
CA ARG A 179 -0.88 12.21 5.82
C ARG A 179 0.23 11.21 6.08
N LEU A 180 0.81 10.62 5.03
CA LEU A 180 1.87 9.61 5.17
C LEU A 180 3.28 10.24 5.14
N THR A 181 3.40 11.53 4.77
CA THR A 181 4.67 12.29 4.82
C THR A 181 5.86 11.52 4.27
N TYR A 182 5.66 10.87 3.12
CA TYR A 182 6.76 10.32 2.34
C TYR A 182 7.70 11.47 1.93
N PRO A 183 9.04 11.30 2.00
CA PRO A 183 9.95 12.39 1.70
C PRO A 183 9.84 12.80 0.23
N LEU A 184 9.33 14.01 -0.01
CA LEU A 184 9.90 14.87 -1.04
C LEU A 184 11.17 15.51 -0.48
N LEU A 185 12.27 14.77 -0.45
CA LEU A 185 13.58 15.41 -0.50
C LEU A 185 13.86 15.76 -1.96
N SER A 186 13.32 16.90 -2.41
CA SER A 186 13.81 17.75 -3.53
C SER A 186 12.70 18.53 -4.26
N LEU A 187 11.85 19.27 -3.55
CA LEU A 187 11.03 20.33 -4.17
C LEU A 187 11.35 21.73 -3.62
N THR A 188 12.61 21.93 -3.23
CA THR A 188 13.20 23.26 -2.95
C THR A 188 14.39 23.60 -3.85
N ALA A 189 14.56 22.92 -4.99
CA ALA A 189 15.49 23.33 -6.02
C ALA A 189 14.93 22.96 -7.39
N TYR A 190 14.10 23.85 -7.96
CA TYR A 190 14.11 24.36 -9.34
C TYR A 190 12.84 25.19 -9.57
#